data_AF-A0A2G9P2Y1-F1
#
_entry.id   AF-A0A2G9P2Y1-F1
#
_cell.length_a   1.000
_cell.length_b   1.000
_cell.length_c   1.000
_cell.angle_alpha   90.00
_cell.angle_beta   90.00
_cell.angle_gamma   90.00
#
_symmetry.space_group_name_H-M   'P 1'
#
loop_
_entity.id
_entity.type
_entity.pdbx_description
1 polymer ?
#
loop_
_entity_poly.entity_id
_entity_poly.type
_entity_poly.pdbx_seq_one_letter_code
_entity_poly.pdbx_strand_id
1 'polypeptide(L)'
;AKIVMENSSYYAKNGLDIRVIVEALISAGVASCIAGSSRPCSGAEHLFSHALDKIAPGRGLHGEKCGIGSIMMAKLQGQDWKKIVKTLKDVGAPVSAKQVGLKSDEIITALMIAQELRPERYTILKEIEMTEKKALNLAKMTNVI
;
A
#
# COMPACT_ATOMS: atom_id res chain seq x y z
N ALA A 1 3.39 -10.43 -6.35
CA ALA A 1 4.46 -9.54 -5.83
C ALA A 1 5.87 -10.10 -6.03
N LYS A 2 6.11 -11.41 -5.78
CA LYS A 2 7.46 -12.03 -5.80
C LYS A 2 8.31 -11.65 -7.03
N ILE A 3 7.77 -11.80 -8.24
CA ILE A 3 8.47 -11.49 -9.51
C ILE A 3 9.00 -10.05 -9.54
N VAL A 4 8.19 -9.07 -9.13
CA VAL A 4 8.59 -7.65 -9.10
C VAL A 4 9.59 -7.37 -7.98
N MET A 5 9.36 -7.92 -6.79
CA MET A 5 10.20 -7.66 -5.61
C MET A 5 11.60 -8.27 -5.73
N GLU A 6 11.71 -9.50 -6.26
CA GLU A 6 13.00 -10.20 -6.38
C GLU A 6 13.91 -9.60 -7.44
N ASN A 7 13.31 -9.04 -8.50
CA ASN A 7 14.05 -8.43 -9.60
C ASN A 7 14.17 -6.90 -9.49
N SER A 8 13.69 -6.29 -8.39
CA SER A 8 13.69 -4.84 -8.16
C SER A 8 15.06 -4.18 -8.40
N SER A 9 16.13 -4.75 -7.83
CA SER A 9 17.50 -4.23 -8.01
C SER A 9 18.00 -4.28 -9.46
N TYR A 10 17.50 -5.23 -10.26
CA TYR A 10 17.79 -5.30 -11.68
C TYR A 10 17.05 -4.18 -12.44
N TYR A 11 15.77 -3.96 -12.12
CA TYR A 11 14.97 -2.89 -12.73
C TYR A 11 15.51 -1.49 -12.41
N ALA A 12 16.04 -1.29 -11.20
CA ALA A 12 16.67 -0.03 -10.82
C ALA A 12 17.85 0.35 -11.74
N LYS A 13 18.57 -0.65 -12.27
CA LYS A 13 19.75 -0.45 -13.13
C LYS A 13 19.41 -0.43 -14.62
N ASN A 14 18.47 -1.27 -15.04
CA ASN A 14 18.22 -1.55 -16.46
C ASN A 14 16.89 -0.97 -16.96
N GLY A 15 16.10 -0.36 -16.08
CA GLY A 15 14.73 0.03 -16.35
C GLY A 15 13.74 -1.10 -16.05
N LEU A 16 12.50 -0.72 -15.76
CA LEU A 16 11.41 -1.64 -15.50
C LEU A 16 10.88 -2.20 -16.83
N ASP A 17 10.88 -3.53 -16.97
CA ASP A 17 10.23 -4.17 -18.12
C ASP A 17 8.70 -4.12 -17.95
N ILE A 18 8.04 -3.39 -18.84
CA ILE A 18 6.59 -3.21 -18.87
C ILE A 18 5.89 -4.57 -18.95
N ARG A 19 6.44 -5.54 -19.68
CA ARG A 19 5.87 -6.89 -19.80
C ARG A 19 5.71 -7.55 -18.44
N VAL A 20 6.72 -7.45 -17.57
CA VAL A 20 6.67 -8.04 -16.22
C VAL A 20 5.54 -7.43 -15.39
N ILE A 21 5.33 -6.12 -15.50
CA ILE A 21 4.24 -5.44 -14.79
C ILE A 21 2.88 -5.89 -15.32
N VAL A 22 2.72 -5.94 -16.64
CA VAL A 22 1.48 -6.39 -17.27
C VAL A 22 1.15 -7.84 -16.90
N GLU A 23 2.13 -8.75 -16.96
CA GLU A 23 1.96 -10.15 -16.56
C GLU A 23 1.62 -10.29 -15.07
N ALA A 24 2.23 -9.47 -14.20
CA ALA A 24 1.90 -9.43 -12.78
C ALA A 24 0.45 -8.97 -12.52
N LEU A 25 -0.03 -7.95 -13.26
CA LEU A 25 -1.40 -7.47 -13.16
C LEU A 25 -2.42 -8.48 -13.69
N ILE A 26 -2.14 -9.13 -14.82
CA ILE A 26 -2.97 -10.23 -15.35
C ILE A 26 -3.05 -11.36 -14.33
N SER A 27 -1.92 -11.75 -13.74
CA SER A 27 -1.86 -12.80 -12.72
C SER A 27 -2.68 -12.45 -11.48
N ALA A 28 -2.67 -11.18 -11.05
CA ALA A 28 -3.52 -10.69 -9.97
C ALA A 28 -5.02 -10.80 -10.32
N GLY A 29 -5.40 -10.48 -11.57
CA GLY A 29 -6.75 -10.68 -12.09
C GLY A 29 -7.17 -12.15 -12.05
N VAL A 30 -6.33 -13.04 -12.57
CA VAL A 30 -6.57 -14.50 -12.55
C VAL A 30 -6.73 -15.02 -11.11
N ALA A 31 -5.88 -14.58 -10.18
CA ALA A 31 -5.99 -14.95 -8.77
C ALA A 31 -7.33 -14.51 -8.16
N SER A 32 -7.81 -13.30 -8.49
CA SER A 32 -9.11 -12.80 -8.04
C SER A 32 -10.27 -13.61 -8.62
N CYS A 33 -10.18 -14.01 -9.90
CA CYS A 33 -11.17 -14.89 -10.53
C CYS A 33 -11.25 -16.25 -9.84
N ILE A 34 -10.10 -16.89 -9.59
CA ILE A 34 -10.02 -18.18 -8.88
C ILE A 34 -10.62 -18.08 -7.48
N ALA A 35 -10.33 -16.99 -6.75
CA ALA A 35 -10.82 -16.78 -5.40
C ALA A 35 -12.29 -16.34 -5.32
N GLY A 36 -12.93 -16.04 -6.46
CA GLY A 36 -14.28 -15.47 -6.50
C GLY A 36 -14.42 -14.12 -5.77
N SER A 37 -13.30 -13.44 -5.52
CA SER A 37 -13.27 -12.18 -4.76
C SER A 37 -11.94 -11.46 -4.95
N SER A 38 -11.88 -10.17 -4.63
CA SER A 38 -10.64 -9.39 -4.69
C SER A 38 -9.66 -9.67 -3.55
N ARG A 39 -9.95 -10.59 -2.61
CA ARG A 39 -9.11 -10.84 -1.43
C ARG A 39 -7.63 -11.11 -1.74
N PRO A 40 -7.26 -11.84 -2.81
CA PRO A 40 -5.84 -12.07 -3.13
C PRO A 40 -5.07 -10.79 -3.51
N CYS A 41 -5.76 -9.72 -3.88
CA CYS A 41 -5.16 -8.52 -4.44
C CYS A 41 -5.51 -7.23 -3.68
N SER A 42 -6.41 -7.31 -2.69
CA SER A 42 -6.95 -6.14 -2.00
C SER A 42 -7.19 -6.45 -0.52
N GLY A 43 -6.34 -5.86 0.33
CA GLY A 43 -6.37 -5.94 1.79
C GLY A 43 -6.48 -4.57 2.47
N ALA A 44 -5.84 -4.42 3.63
CA ALA A 44 -5.86 -3.20 4.43
C ALA A 44 -5.21 -2.00 3.72
N GLU A 45 -4.19 -2.24 2.89
CA GLU A 45 -3.53 -1.23 2.08
C GLU A 45 -4.47 -0.59 1.06
N HIS A 46 -5.40 -1.38 0.50
CA HIS A 46 -6.45 -0.88 -0.38
C HIS A 46 -7.53 -0.14 0.39
N LEU A 47 -7.91 -0.59 1.59
CA LEU A 47 -8.83 0.17 2.45
C LEU A 47 -8.26 1.54 2.80
N PHE A 48 -6.97 1.62 3.12
CA PHE A 48 -6.26 2.88 3.30
C PHE A 48 -6.29 3.77 2.04
N SER A 49 -6.01 3.19 0.87
CA SER A 49 -6.12 3.91 -0.41
C SER A 49 -7.53 4.46 -0.66
N HIS A 50 -8.58 3.68 -0.38
CA HIS A 50 -9.96 4.12 -0.49
C HIS A 50 -10.35 5.17 0.56
N ALA A 51 -9.76 5.14 1.75
CA ALA A 51 -9.95 6.21 2.72
C ALA A 51 -9.38 7.53 2.20
N LEU A 52 -8.19 7.50 1.60
CA LEU A 52 -7.60 8.66 0.92
C LEU A 52 -8.45 9.16 -0.26
N ASP A 53 -9.05 8.26 -1.05
CA ASP A 53 -9.98 8.65 -2.13
C ASP A 53 -11.17 9.48 -1.62
N LYS A 54 -11.60 9.26 -0.37
CA LYS A 54 -12.71 10.00 0.25
C LYS A 54 -12.28 11.35 0.81
N ILE A 55 -11.12 11.43 1.46
CA ILE A 55 -10.71 12.63 2.20
C ILE A 55 -9.83 13.59 1.38
N ALA A 56 -9.11 13.07 0.39
CA ALA A 56 -8.21 13.82 -0.48
C ALA A 56 -8.41 13.41 -1.96
N PRO A 57 -9.63 13.62 -2.52
CA PRO A 57 -9.95 13.18 -3.86
C PRO A 57 -9.02 13.83 -4.89
N GLY A 58 -8.59 13.03 -5.89
CA GLY A 58 -7.68 13.49 -6.94
C GLY A 58 -6.21 13.62 -6.54
N ARG A 59 -5.84 13.32 -5.28
CA ARG A 59 -4.44 13.27 -4.83
C ARG A 59 -3.87 11.86 -4.97
N GLY A 60 -2.71 11.77 -5.63
CA GLY A 60 -1.97 10.52 -5.88
C GLY A 60 -2.71 9.51 -6.76
N LEU A 61 -1.94 8.69 -7.48
CA LEU A 61 -2.50 7.55 -8.21
C LEU A 61 -2.88 6.43 -7.24
N HIS A 62 -3.85 5.60 -7.63
CA HIS A 62 -4.32 4.49 -6.79
C HIS A 62 -3.17 3.55 -6.38
N GLY A 63 -2.30 3.17 -7.33
CA GLY A 63 -1.15 2.30 -7.06
C GLY A 63 -0.12 2.92 -6.09
N GLU A 64 0.07 4.24 -6.14
CA GLU A 64 0.97 4.95 -5.23
C GLU A 64 0.44 4.93 -3.80
N LYS A 65 -0.86 5.20 -3.63
CA LYS A 65 -1.56 5.13 -2.33
C LYS A 65 -1.55 3.71 -1.76
N CYS A 66 -1.82 2.71 -2.59
CA CYS A 66 -1.70 1.31 -2.18
C CYS A 66 -0.25 0.94 -1.83
N GLY A 67 0.74 1.48 -2.52
CA GLY A 67 2.17 1.27 -2.22
C GLY A 67 2.57 1.79 -0.84
N ILE A 68 2.27 3.06 -0.54
CA ILE A 68 2.55 3.63 0.80
C ILE A 68 1.70 2.98 1.90
N GLY A 69 0.46 2.60 1.60
CA GLY A 69 -0.37 1.79 2.48
C GLY A 69 0.28 0.44 2.79
N SER A 70 0.83 -0.23 1.78
CA SER A 70 1.49 -1.54 1.93
C SER A 70 2.68 -1.48 2.88
N ILE A 71 3.46 -0.39 2.86
CA ILE A 71 4.57 -0.17 3.80
C ILE A 71 4.05 -0.19 5.25
N MET A 72 3.00 0.57 5.54
CA MET A 72 2.43 0.69 6.88
C MET A 72 1.77 -0.61 7.34
N MET A 73 1.00 -1.27 6.46
CA MET A 73 0.33 -2.53 6.80
C MET A 73 1.33 -3.66 7.02
N ALA A 74 2.40 -3.74 6.23
CA ALA A 74 3.46 -4.71 6.45
C ALA A 74 4.13 -4.51 7.83
N LYS A 75 4.33 -3.27 8.26
CA LYS A 75 4.86 -2.98 9.60
C LYS A 75 3.93 -3.46 10.70
N LEU A 76 2.62 -3.24 10.58
CA LEU A 76 1.63 -3.73 11.55
C LEU A 76 1.59 -5.25 11.61
N GLN A 77 1.76 -5.92 10.46
CA GLN A 77 1.79 -7.38 10.35
C GLN A 77 3.13 -8.01 10.78
N GLY A 78 4.10 -7.22 11.25
CA GLY A 78 5.43 -7.72 11.62
C GLY A 78 6.29 -8.18 10.43
N GLN A 79 5.93 -7.79 9.20
CA GLN A 79 6.64 -8.16 7.98
C GLN A 79 7.77 -7.18 7.65
N ASP A 80 8.62 -7.55 6.69
CA ASP A 80 9.72 -6.72 6.19
C ASP A 80 9.23 -5.57 5.29
N TRP A 81 8.66 -4.54 5.92
CA TRP A 81 8.24 -3.31 5.26
C TRP A 81 9.42 -2.55 4.61
N LYS A 82 10.65 -2.74 5.09
CA LYS A 82 11.84 -2.09 4.50
C LYS A 82 12.13 -2.65 3.12
N LYS A 83 11.89 -3.95 2.89
CA LYS A 83 11.96 -4.56 1.56
C LYS A 83 10.93 -3.98 0.60
N ILE A 84 9.72 -3.64 1.08
CA ILE A 84 8.71 -2.94 0.27
C ILE A 84 9.20 -1.53 -0.10
N VAL A 85 9.71 -0.77 0.88
CA VAL A 85 10.29 0.57 0.64
C VAL A 85 11.41 0.50 -0.40
N LYS A 86 12.34 -0.46 -0.27
CA LYS A 86 13.42 -0.66 -1.23
C LYS A 86 12.87 -0.96 -2.63
N THR A 87 11.93 -1.90 -2.73
CA THR A 87 11.31 -2.28 -4.00
C THR A 87 10.65 -1.10 -4.70
N LEU A 88 9.87 -0.29 -3.96
CA LEU A 88 9.19 0.88 -4.51
C LEU A 88 10.21 1.92 -5.01
N LYS A 89 11.26 2.20 -4.23
CA LYS A 89 12.34 3.10 -4.66
C LYS A 89 13.05 2.61 -5.92
N ASP A 90 13.35 1.31 -5.97
CA ASP A 90 14.04 0.68 -7.11
C ASP A 90 13.24 0.80 -8.42
N VAL A 91 11.90 0.85 -8.35
CA VAL A 91 11.03 1.03 -9.53
C VAL A 91 10.56 2.48 -9.72
N GLY A 92 11.12 3.43 -8.96
CA GLY A 92 10.78 4.85 -9.07
C GLY A 92 9.41 5.24 -8.47
N ALA A 93 8.78 4.35 -7.70
CA ALA A 93 7.51 4.62 -7.04
C ALA A 93 7.69 5.41 -5.73
N PRO A 94 6.70 6.23 -5.33
CA PRO A 94 6.76 7.01 -4.11
C PRO A 94 6.68 6.13 -2.86
N VAL A 95 7.33 6.58 -1.79
CA VAL A 95 7.35 5.91 -0.48
C VAL A 95 6.90 6.80 0.68
N SER A 96 6.51 8.04 0.39
CA SER A 96 6.09 9.02 1.39
C SER A 96 4.90 9.85 0.90
N ALA A 97 4.13 10.38 1.84
CA ALA A 97 2.97 11.23 1.59
C ALA A 97 3.31 12.46 0.75
N LYS A 98 4.46 13.09 1.04
CA LYS A 98 4.93 14.28 0.32
C LYS A 98 5.14 14.01 -1.18
N GLN A 99 5.63 12.83 -1.56
CA GLN A 99 5.87 12.48 -2.96
C GLN A 99 4.57 12.32 -3.76
N VAL A 100 3.45 12.00 -3.10
CA VAL A 100 2.12 11.89 -3.73
C VAL A 100 1.25 13.14 -3.53
N GLY A 101 1.82 14.20 -2.96
CA GLY A 101 1.11 15.45 -2.70
C GLY A 101 0.05 15.36 -1.59
N LEU A 102 0.22 14.42 -0.66
CA LEU A 102 -0.61 14.27 0.53
C LEU A 102 0.06 14.91 1.75
N LYS A 103 -0.76 15.42 2.66
CA LYS A 103 -0.35 15.96 3.95
C LYS A 103 -0.32 14.88 5.03
N SER A 104 0.43 15.12 6.10
CA SER A 104 0.58 14.14 7.18
C SER A 104 -0.73 13.85 7.92
N ASP A 105 -1.57 14.86 8.13
CA ASP A 105 -2.91 14.74 8.72
C ASP A 105 -3.83 13.85 7.85
N GLU A 106 -3.78 14.00 6.53
CA GLU A 106 -4.54 13.13 5.60
C GLU A 106 -4.14 11.65 5.75
N ILE A 107 -2.84 11.34 5.90
CA ILE A 107 -2.38 9.96 6.15
C ILE A 107 -2.93 9.41 7.47
N ILE A 108 -2.87 10.22 8.54
CA ILE A 108 -3.32 9.84 9.88
C ILE A 108 -4.83 9.58 9.86
N THR A 109 -5.61 10.51 9.30
CA THR A 109 -7.06 10.39 9.15
C THR A 109 -7.44 9.19 8.30
N ALA A 110 -6.74 8.94 7.19
CA ALA A 110 -7.02 7.77 6.33
C ALA A 110 -6.78 6.44 7.06
N LEU A 111 -5.73 6.32 7.89
CA LEU A 111 -5.50 5.12 8.70
C LEU A 111 -6.63 4.86 9.69
N MET A 112 -7.16 5.91 10.32
CA MET A 112 -8.28 5.78 11.26
C MET A 112 -9.59 5.41 10.55
N ILE A 113 -9.86 5.96 9.37
CA ILE A 113 -11.09 5.66 8.60
C ILE A 113 -11.03 4.25 8.00
N ALA A 114 -9.85 3.79 7.57
CA ALA A 114 -9.69 2.53 6.85
C ALA A 114 -10.22 1.30 7.60
N GLN A 115 -10.20 1.31 8.95
CA GLN A 115 -10.67 0.20 9.79
C GLN A 115 -12.20 -0.04 9.72
N GLU A 116 -12.96 0.95 9.24
CA GLU A 116 -14.43 0.95 9.20
C GLU A 116 -15.01 0.80 7.78
N LEU A 117 -14.21 0.98 6.72
CA LEU A 117 -14.72 1.05 5.35
C LEU A 117 -15.37 -0.24 4.83
N ARG A 118 -14.93 -1.40 5.32
CA ARG A 118 -15.46 -2.72 4.97
C ARG A 118 -15.50 -3.63 6.19
N PRO A 119 -16.49 -3.46 7.07
CA PRO A 119 -16.54 -4.18 8.34
C PRO A 119 -16.60 -5.71 8.16
N GLU A 120 -17.14 -6.19 7.04
CA GLU A 120 -17.22 -7.61 6.67
C GLU A 120 -15.88 -8.21 6.22
N ARG A 121 -14.88 -7.37 5.92
CA ARG A 121 -13.54 -7.80 5.50
C ARG A 121 -12.56 -7.72 6.67
N TYR A 122 -12.22 -8.87 7.21
CA TYR A 122 -11.15 -8.98 8.21
C TYR A 122 -9.79 -8.59 7.60
N THR A 123 -9.07 -7.72 8.30
CA THR A 123 -7.69 -7.30 7.98
C THR A 123 -6.92 -7.03 9.27
N ILE A 124 -5.62 -6.74 9.19
CA ILE A 124 -4.79 -6.36 10.35
C ILE A 124 -5.36 -5.13 11.10
N LEU A 125 -6.12 -4.27 10.43
CA LEU A 125 -6.78 -3.12 11.06
C LEU A 125 -7.94 -3.51 11.99
N LYS A 126 -8.39 -4.78 11.99
CA LYS A 126 -9.35 -5.31 12.98
C LYS A 126 -8.67 -5.79 14.27
N GLU A 127 -7.37 -6.05 14.23
CA GLU A 127 -6.58 -6.49 15.40
C GLU A 127 -6.08 -5.33 16.24
N ILE A 128 -6.18 -4.10 15.70
CA ILE A 128 -5.60 -2.91 16.28
C ILE A 128 -6.62 -1.79 16.20
N GLU A 129 -7.05 -1.28 17.36
CA GLU A 129 -7.78 -0.01 17.41
C GLU A 129 -6.85 1.11 16.95
N MET A 130 -7.09 1.66 15.75
CA MET A 130 -6.24 2.66 15.13
C MET A 130 -6.61 4.07 15.62
N THR A 131 -6.02 4.47 16.74
CA THR A 131 -6.15 5.83 17.28
C THR A 131 -5.20 6.81 16.56
N GLU A 132 -5.46 8.11 16.65
CA GLU A 132 -4.62 9.15 16.03
C GLU A 132 -3.14 9.01 16.43
N LYS A 133 -2.88 8.78 17.72
CA LYS A 133 -1.52 8.56 18.24
C LYS A 133 -0.85 7.33 17.61
N LYS A 134 -1.57 6.22 17.45
CA LYS A 134 -1.03 5.00 16.84
C LYS A 134 -0.78 5.20 15.34
N ALA A 135 -1.70 5.86 14.64
CA ALA A 135 -1.57 6.19 13.23
C ALA A 135 -0.36 7.12 12.97
N LEU A 136 -0.21 8.19 13.77
CA LEU A 136 0.93 9.09 13.73
C LEU A 136 2.25 8.35 13.97
N ASN A 137 2.30 7.50 15.00
CA ASN A 137 3.49 6.72 15.31
C ASN A 137 3.85 5.74 14.20
N LEU A 138 2.87 5.02 13.64
CA LEU A 138 3.06 4.08 12.55
C LEU A 138 3.64 4.78 11.30
N ALA A 139 3.03 5.90 10.91
CA ALA A 139 3.43 6.64 9.73
C ALA A 139 4.84 7.23 9.89
N LYS A 140 5.21 7.72 11.08
CA LYS A 140 6.58 8.17 11.40
C LYS A 140 7.59 7.03 11.41
N MET A 141 7.27 5.92 12.09
CA MET A 141 8.18 4.75 12.18
C MET A 141 8.51 4.14 10.82
N THR A 142 7.61 4.29 9.86
CA THR A 142 7.78 3.80 8.49
C THR A 142 8.34 4.85 7.53
N ASN A 143 8.57 6.08 7.98
CA ASN A 143 8.97 7.24 7.18
C ASN A 143 8.00 7.55 6.03
N VAL A 144 6.71 7.23 6.19
CA VAL A 144 5.67 7.64 5.23
C VAL A 144 5.33 9.12 5.41
N ILE A 145 5.44 9.63 6.64
CA ILE A 145 5.34 11.06 6.99
C ILE A 145 6.59 11.54 7.71
#